data_AF-A0A846Q443-F1
#
_entry.id   AF-A0A846Q443-F1
#
_cell.length_a   1.000
_cell.length_b   1.000
_cell.length_c   1.000
_cell.angle_alpha   90.00
_cell.angle_beta   90.00
_cell.angle_gamma   90.00
#
_symmetry.space_group_name_H-M   'P 1'
#
loop_
_entity.id
_entity.type
_entity.pdbx_description
1 polymer ?
#
loop_
_entity_poly.entity_id
_entity_poly.type
_entity_poly.pdbx_seq_one_letter_code
_entity_poly.pdbx_strand_id
1 'polypeptide(L)'
;WAPVSDPDFVTRLHTSLRRGGRIVFEHFIDDSERPYAKLIRALQPGKLRTFFGDFRIERYEEEEGIGDYGGTGSQLVRMVAQKKPLEYDLQ
;
A
#
# COMPACT_ATOMS: atom_id res chain seq x y z
N TRP A 1 -8.34 5.20 -7.95
CA TRP A 1 -7.79 3.84 -7.77
C TRP A 1 -6.33 3.83 -8.20
N ALA A 2 -5.44 3.26 -7.39
CA ALA A 2 -4.01 3.15 -7.68
C ALA A 2 -3.63 1.68 -8.02
N PRO A 3 -2.97 1.40 -9.15
CA PRO A 3 -2.67 0.05 -9.62
C PRO A 3 -1.49 -0.60 -8.89
N VAL A 4 -1.54 -0.73 -7.56
CA VAL A 4 -0.39 -1.26 -6.78
C VAL A 4 -0.03 -2.72 -7.03
N SER A 5 -0.93 -3.50 -7.65
CA SER A 5 -0.62 -4.85 -8.11
C SER A 5 0.17 -4.89 -9.41
N ASP A 6 0.30 -3.76 -10.11
CA ASP A 6 1.14 -3.62 -11.30
C ASP A 6 2.59 -3.28 -10.87
N PRO A 7 3.58 -4.16 -11.12
CA PRO A 7 4.97 -3.90 -10.73
C PRO A 7 5.55 -2.66 -11.41
N ASP A 8 5.09 -2.30 -12.62
CA ASP A 8 5.59 -1.11 -13.33
C ASP A 8 5.08 0.18 -12.67
N PHE A 9 3.91 0.14 -12.03
CA PHE A 9 3.42 1.25 -11.23
C PHE A 9 4.28 1.46 -9.98
N VAL A 10 4.59 0.40 -9.24
CA VAL A 10 5.41 0.50 -8.03
C VAL A 10 6.83 0.94 -8.37
N THR A 11 7.39 0.44 -9.48
CA THR A 11 8.71 0.85 -9.99
C THR A 11 8.73 2.34 -10.33
N ARG A 12 7.68 2.87 -10.97
CA ARG A 12 7.54 4.31 -11.25
C ARG A 12 7.44 5.12 -9.97
N LEU A 13 6.64 4.69 -8.99
CA LEU A 13 6.57 5.35 -7.67
C LEU A 13 7.96 5.42 -7.01
N HIS A 14 8.69 4.31 -6.99
CA HIS A 14 10.04 4.27 -6.44
C HIS A 14 10.98 5.24 -7.16
N THR A 15 10.95 5.27 -8.48
CA THR A 15 11.81 6.12 -9.31
C THR A 15 11.51 7.61 -9.12
N SER A 16 10.24 7.98 -9.00
CA SER A 16 9.81 9.38 -8.85
C SER A 16 10.08 9.99 -7.47
N LEU A 17 10.31 9.17 -6.45
CA LEU A 17 10.56 9.66 -5.09
C LEU A 17 12.02 10.06 -4.87
N ARG A 18 12.21 11.21 -4.21
CA ARG A 18 13.49 11.57 -3.59
C ARG A 18 13.90 10.53 -2.55
N ARG A 19 15.20 10.47 -2.24
CA ARG A 19 15.71 9.65 -1.12
C ARG A 19 15.00 10.04 0.19
N GLY A 20 14.63 9.05 0.99
CA GLY A 20 13.86 9.25 2.22
C GLY A 20 12.41 9.71 2.01
N GLY A 21 11.95 9.83 0.75
CA GLY A 21 10.55 10.14 0.42
C GLY A 21 9.60 9.07 0.94
N ARG A 22 8.42 9.51 1.40
CA ARG A 22 7.39 8.64 1.99
C ARG A 22 6.18 8.53 1.08
N ILE A 23 5.58 7.35 1.10
CA ILE A 23 4.29 7.02 0.52
C ILE A 23 3.35 6.77 1.68
N VAL A 24 2.19 7.42 1.65
CA VAL A 24 1.05 7.09 2.50
C VAL A 24 0.01 6.45 1.58
N PHE A 25 -0.50 5.29 1.98
CA PHE A 25 -1.37 4.48 1.15
C PHE A 25 -2.54 3.93 1.96
N GLU A 26 -3.73 3.99 1.39
CA GLU A 26 -4.95 3.33 1.89
C GLU A 26 -5.57 2.52 0.73
N HIS A 27 -6.02 1.29 1.00
CA HIS A 27 -6.73 0.46 0.03
C HIS A 27 -7.70 -0.50 0.71
N PHE A 28 -8.78 -0.92 0.02
CA PHE A 28 -9.58 -2.07 0.44
C PHE A 28 -8.82 -3.38 0.36
N ILE A 29 -9.04 -4.25 1.35
CA ILE A 29 -8.59 -5.65 1.39
C ILE A 29 -9.80 -6.54 1.16
N ASP A 30 -9.63 -7.63 0.43
CA ASP A 30 -10.66 -8.63 0.22
C ASP A 30 -11.16 -9.19 1.57
N ASP A 31 -12.47 -9.14 1.74
CA ASP A 31 -13.21 -9.73 2.84
C ASP A 31 -14.02 -10.91 2.28
N SER A 32 -13.71 -12.14 2.73
CA SER A 32 -14.41 -13.34 2.28
C SER A 32 -15.86 -13.41 2.75
N GLU A 33 -16.19 -12.76 3.87
CA GLU A 33 -17.55 -12.70 4.39
C GLU A 33 -18.39 -11.62 3.70
N ARG A 34 -17.74 -10.54 3.26
CA ARG A 34 -18.36 -9.40 2.57
C ARG A 34 -17.59 -9.03 1.31
N PRO A 35 -17.70 -9.83 0.23
CA PRO A 35 -16.93 -9.61 -0.97
C PRO A 35 -17.32 -8.29 -1.64
N TYR A 36 -16.31 -7.50 -2.02
CA TYR A 36 -16.53 -6.30 -2.80
C TYR A 36 -16.91 -6.62 -4.25
N ALA A 37 -17.60 -5.70 -4.90
CA ALA A 37 -17.70 -5.71 -6.34
C ALA A 37 -16.30 -5.66 -6.97
N LYS A 38 -16.06 -6.43 -8.05
CA LYS A 38 -14.75 -6.53 -8.73
C LYS A 38 -14.15 -5.16 -9.12
N LEU A 39 -14.98 -4.15 -9.34
CA LEU A 39 -14.57 -2.79 -9.66
C LEU A 39 -13.75 -2.11 -8.54
N ILE A 40 -13.97 -2.52 -7.28
CA ILE A 40 -13.24 -2.00 -6.10
C ILE A 40 -11.77 -2.44 -6.11
N ARG A 41 -11.46 -3.55 -6.80
CA ARG A 41 -10.10 -4.09 -6.97
C ARG A 41 -9.39 -4.26 -5.62
N ALA A 42 -10.12 -4.75 -4.62
CA ALA A 42 -9.59 -5.02 -3.30
C ALA A 42 -8.41 -6.01 -3.39
N LEU A 43 -7.47 -5.88 -2.46
CA LEU A 43 -6.25 -6.68 -2.43
C LEU A 43 -6.44 -7.87 -1.50
N GLN A 44 -5.83 -9.00 -1.82
CA GLN A 44 -5.74 -10.08 -0.84
C GLN A 44 -4.94 -9.62 0.39
N PRO A 45 -5.29 -10.09 1.61
CA PRO A 45 -4.56 -9.76 2.84
C PRO A 45 -3.05 -9.94 2.69
N GLY A 46 -2.27 -9.00 3.22
CA GLY A 46 -0.80 -8.99 3.18
C GLY A 46 -0.17 -8.68 1.81
N LYS A 47 -0.92 -8.57 0.71
CA LYS A 47 -0.32 -8.36 -0.62
C LYS A 47 0.34 -7.00 -0.77
N LEU A 48 -0.21 -5.95 -0.16
CA LEU A 48 0.38 -4.62 -0.26
C LEU A 48 1.80 -4.60 0.29
N ARG A 49 2.06 -5.28 1.41
CA ARG A 49 3.42 -5.42 1.97
C ARG A 49 4.40 -6.07 0.98
N THR A 50 3.93 -7.04 0.20
CA THR A 50 4.76 -7.73 -0.80
C THR A 50 5.12 -6.81 -1.96
N PHE A 51 4.16 -6.02 -2.45
CA PHE A 51 4.39 -5.10 -3.57
C PHE A 51 5.42 -4.02 -3.23
N PHE A 52 5.47 -3.59 -1.96
CA PHE A 52 6.38 -2.53 -1.50
C PHE A 52 7.67 -3.08 -0.86
N GLY A 53 8.13 -4.29 -1.22
CA GLY A 53 9.32 -4.93 -0.63
C GLY A 53 10.63 -4.13 -0.76
N ASP A 54 10.73 -3.26 -1.76
CA ASP A 54 11.88 -2.35 -1.97
C ASP A 54 11.83 -1.09 -1.11
N PHE A 55 10.75 -0.89 -0.36
CA PHE A 55 10.59 0.21 0.58
C PHE A 55 10.84 -0.29 2.01
N ARG A 56 11.22 0.63 2.89
CA ARG A 56 11.15 0.42 4.34
C ARG A 56 9.72 0.72 4.79
N ILE A 57 9.00 -0.29 5.25
CA ILE A 57 7.65 -0.11 5.79
C ILE A 57 7.77 0.43 7.21
N GLU A 58 7.28 1.66 7.45
CA GLU A 58 7.28 2.33 8.76
C GLU A 58 5.99 2.04 9.54
N ARG A 59 4.85 1.91 8.85
CA ARG A 59 3.55 1.54 9.43
C ARG A 59 2.79 0.64 8.46
N TYR A 60 2.10 -0.37 8.99
CA TYR A 60 1.26 -1.27 8.21
C TYR A 60 0.15 -1.82 9.10
N GLU A 61 -1.10 -1.56 8.72
CA GLU A 61 -2.28 -1.95 9.46
C GLU A 61 -3.33 -2.49 8.50
N GLU A 62 -3.89 -3.64 8.83
CA GLU A 62 -5.05 -4.23 8.16
C GLU A 62 -6.16 -4.33 9.20
N GLU A 63 -7.22 -3.55 9.03
CA GLU A 63 -8.30 -3.44 10.02
C GLU A 63 -9.63 -3.06 9.38
N GLU A 64 -10.72 -3.38 10.06
CA GLU A 64 -12.03 -2.84 9.72
C GLU A 64 -12.08 -1.36 10.10
N GLY A 65 -12.54 -0.51 9.19
CA GLY A 65 -12.67 0.90 9.47
C GLY A 65 -13.50 1.66 8.46
N ILE A 66 -13.54 2.98 8.65
CA ILE A 66 -14.06 3.93 7.69
C ILE A 66 -12.88 4.41 6.86
N GLY A 67 -12.98 4.31 5.54
CA GLY A 67 -11.93 4.73 4.62
C GLY A 67 -11.78 6.25 4.62
N ASP A 68 -10.55 6.72 4.76
CA ASP A 68 -10.20 8.15 4.76
C ASP A 68 -10.59 8.82 3.43
N TYR A 69 -10.55 8.05 2.34
CA TYR A 69 -10.89 8.52 0.99
C TYR A 69 -12.25 8.01 0.48
N GLY A 70 -13.10 7.50 1.38
CA GLY A 70 -14.46 7.04 1.12
C GLY A 70 -14.62 5.52 1.12
N GLY A 71 -15.71 5.04 1.74
CA GLY A 71 -16.03 3.62 1.93
C GLY A 71 -16.36 3.32 3.39
N THR A 72 -17.56 2.82 3.67
CA THR A 72 -18.03 2.52 5.03
C THR A 72 -17.70 1.09 5.43
N GLY A 73 -17.23 0.89 6.68
CA GLY A 73 -17.29 -0.41 7.38
C GLY A 73 -16.62 -1.55 6.62
N SER A 74 -15.42 -1.29 6.11
CA SER A 74 -14.73 -2.11 5.13
C SER A 74 -13.38 -2.54 5.68
N GLN A 75 -12.93 -3.75 5.34
CA GLN A 75 -11.55 -4.16 5.57
C GLN A 75 -10.60 -3.30 4.74
N LEU A 76 -9.68 -2.60 5.42
CA LEU A 76 -8.77 -1.62 4.84
C LEU A 76 -7.34 -1.98 5.19
N VAL A 77 -6.42 -1.69 4.29
CA VAL A 77 -4.98 -1.63 4.56
C VAL A 77 -4.53 -0.18 4.56
N ARG A 78 -3.81 0.23 5.60
CA ARG A 78 -3.11 1.50 5.70
C ARG A 78 -1.61 1.26 5.80
N MET A 79 -0.83 1.98 5.01
CA MET A 79 0.62 1.82 4.98
C MET A 79 1.34 3.16 4.89
N VAL A 80 2.41 3.29 5.67
CA VAL A 80 3.45 4.30 5.44
C VAL A 80 4.73 3.56 5.06
N ALA A 81 5.25 3.88 3.87
CA ALA A 81 6.46 3.28 3.34
C ALA A 81 7.46 4.36 2.92
N GLN A 82 8.72 4.18 3.26
CA GLN A 82 9.81 5.09 2.93
C GLN A 82 10.72 4.45 1.88
N LYS A 83 11.11 5.22 0.85
CA LYS A 83 12.15 4.79 -0.08
C LYS A 83 13.44 4.51 0.69
N LYS A 84 13.98 3.29 0.58
CA LYS A 84 15.20 2.89 1.29
C LYS A 84 16.34 3.87 0.95
N PRO A 85 17.16 4.27 1.92
CA PRO A 85 18.44 4.90 1.63
C PRO A 85 19.30 3.93 0.81
N LEU A 86 20.23 4.44 0.00
CA LEU A 86 21.29 3.58 -0.53
C LEU A 86 22.15 3.12 0.65
N GLU A 87 22.69 1.90 0.60
CA GLU A 87 23.54 1.35 1.68
C GLU A 87 24.73 2.26 2.04
N TYR A 88 25.17 3.12 1.11
CA TYR A 88 26.23 4.11 1.31
C TYR A 88 25.88 5.27 2.25
N ASP A 89 24.59 5.50 2.54
CA ASP A 89 24.12 6.61 3.39
C ASP A 89 24.10 6.24 4.90
N LEU A 90 24.66 5.09 5.29
CA LEU A 90 24.70 4.57 6.68
C LEU A 90 26.10 4.61 7.33
N GLN A 91 27.07 5.28 6.70
CA GLN A 91 28.39 5.60 7.27
C GLN A 91 28.45 7.05 7.73
#